data_AF-A0A2I3BQJ6-F1
#
_entry.id   AF-A0A2I3BQJ6-F1
#
_cell.length_a   1.000
_cell.length_b   1.000
_cell.length_c   1.000
_cell.angle_alpha   90.00
_cell.angle_beta   90.00
_cell.angle_gamma   90.00
#
_symmetry.space_group_name_H-M   'P 1'
#
loop_
_entity.id
_entity.type
_entity.pdbx_description
1 polymer ?
#
loop_
_entity_poly.entity_id
_entity_poly.type
_entity_poly.pdbx_seq_one_letter_code
_entity_poly.pdbx_strand_id
1 'polypeptide(L)'
;MVRLLASEVQQLLHNKFVVVLGDSVHRAVYKDLVLLLQKDCLLTNKQLRTKGELSFEKDQLKMGGELDTLHNRTDYREVREFCSDHHLV
;
A
#
# COMPACT_ATOMS: atom_id res chain seq x y z
N MET A 1 6.99 -12.16 -12.62
CA MET A 1 5.86 -13.05 -12.95
C MET A 1 4.72 -12.67 -12.02
N VAL A 2 3.73 -11.91 -12.51
CA VAL A 2 2.49 -11.67 -11.77
C VAL A 2 1.55 -12.82 -12.10
N ARG A 3 1.03 -13.50 -11.07
CA ARG A 3 0.16 -14.67 -11.22
C ARG A 3 -1.33 -14.33 -11.12
N LEU A 4 -1.68 -13.09 -10.77
CA LEU A 4 -3.05 -12.61 -10.59
C LEU A 4 -3.23 -11.27 -11.31
N LEU A 5 -4.27 -11.17 -12.13
CA LEU A 5 -4.67 -9.92 -12.78
C LEU A 5 -5.40 -9.02 -11.77
N ALA A 6 -5.39 -7.72 -12.03
CA ALA A 6 -6.08 -6.73 -11.20
C ALA A 6 -7.57 -7.05 -11.06
N SER A 7 -8.21 -7.52 -12.13
CA SER A 7 -9.61 -7.95 -12.11
C SER A 7 -9.86 -9.13 -11.15
N GLU A 8 -8.94 -10.10 -11.10
CA GLU A 8 -9.05 -11.27 -10.21
C GLU A 8 -8.89 -10.85 -8.74
N VAL A 9 -7.94 -9.95 -8.46
CA VAL A 9 -7.72 -9.40 -7.12
C VAL A 9 -8.91 -8.55 -6.67
N GLN A 10 -9.43 -7.68 -7.54
CA GLN A 10 -10.64 -6.90 -7.29
C GLN A 10 -11.83 -7.82 -7.00
N GLN A 11 -12.04 -8.87 -7.80
CA GLN A 11 -13.12 -9.82 -7.55
C GLN A 11 -12.95 -10.55 -6.21
N LEU A 12 -11.73 -10.96 -5.87
CA LEU A 12 -11.44 -11.66 -4.62
C LEU A 12 -11.68 -10.77 -3.39
N LEU A 13 -11.35 -9.48 -3.48
CA LEU A 13 -11.42 -8.52 -2.38
C LEU A 13 -12.67 -7.64 -2.41
N HIS A 14 -13.57 -7.85 -3.37
CA HIS A 14 -14.78 -7.06 -3.53
C HIS A 14 -15.61 -7.05 -2.23
N ASN A 15 -15.93 -5.84 -1.76
CA ASN A 15 -16.68 -5.60 -0.52
C ASN A 15 -16.04 -6.25 0.72
N LYS A 16 -14.70 -6.28 0.75
CA LYS A 16 -13.91 -6.65 1.93
C LYS A 16 -13.07 -5.46 2.38
N PHE A 17 -12.92 -5.34 3.69
CA PHE A 17 -11.94 -4.45 4.29
C PHE A 17 -10.68 -5.24 4.59
N VAL A 18 -9.55 -4.82 4.03
CA VAL A 18 -8.26 -5.49 4.21
C VAL A 18 -7.38 -4.62 5.09
N VAL A 19 -6.70 -5.20 6.06
CA VAL A 19 -5.76 -4.47 6.92
C VAL A 19 -4.42 -5.20 6.89
N VAL A 20 -3.36 -4.45 6.56
CA VAL A 20 -1.99 -4.95 6.55
C VAL A 20 -1.23 -4.33 7.72
N LEU A 21 -0.86 -5.15 8.71
CA LEU A 21 -0.15 -4.71 9.90
C LEU A 21 1.27 -5.27 9.91
N GLY A 22 2.25 -4.43 10.21
CA GLY A 22 3.62 -4.86 10.41
C GLY A 22 4.62 -3.74 10.21
N ASP A 23 5.82 -4.13 9.78
CA ASP A 23 6.98 -3.26 9.61
C ASP A 23 7.13 -2.75 8.16
N SER A 24 8.34 -2.32 7.82
CA SER A 24 8.68 -1.87 6.47
C SER A 24 8.47 -2.91 5.38
N VAL A 25 8.54 -4.22 5.69
CA VAL A 25 8.28 -5.28 4.71
C VAL A 25 6.78 -5.33 4.42
N HIS A 26 5.95 -5.21 5.45
CA HIS A 26 4.49 -5.20 5.31
C HIS A 26 3.99 -3.95 4.59
N ARG A 27 4.66 -2.80 4.77
CA ARG A 27 4.41 -1.62 3.93
C ARG A 27 4.66 -1.89 2.45
N ALA A 28 5.70 -2.66 2.10
CA ALA A 28 5.92 -3.05 0.70
C ALA A 28 4.82 -3.99 0.20
N VAL A 29 4.39 -4.96 1.01
CA VAL A 29 3.25 -5.86 0.67
C VAL A 29 1.95 -5.08 0.46
N TYR A 30 1.65 -4.11 1.33
CA TYR A 30 0.50 -3.22 1.17
C TYR A 30 0.58 -2.45 -0.15
N LYS A 31 1.74 -1.87 -0.47
CA LYS A 31 1.93 -1.11 -1.71
C LYS A 31 1.83 -2.00 -2.95
N ASP A 32 2.33 -3.23 -2.89
CA ASP A 32 2.12 -4.22 -3.95
C ASP A 32 0.63 -4.51 -4.14
N LEU A 33 -0.13 -4.67 -3.06
CA LEU A 33 -1.58 -4.88 -3.11
C LEU A 33 -2.32 -3.68 -3.73
N VAL A 34 -1.98 -2.46 -3.32
CA VAL A 34 -2.53 -1.22 -3.90
C VAL A 34 -2.26 -1.15 -5.40
N LEU A 35 -1.06 -1.56 -5.84
CA LEU A 35 -0.70 -1.58 -7.26
C LEU A 35 -1.48 -2.67 -8.01
N LEU A 36 -1.55 -3.88 -7.46
CA LEU A 36 -2.29 -5.01 -8.04
C LEU A 36 -3.78 -4.72 -8.18
N LEU A 37 -4.38 -3.99 -7.24
CA LEU A 37 -5.79 -3.58 -7.34
C LEU A 37 -6.06 -2.60 -8.49
N GLN A 38 -5.01 -2.04 -9.10
CA GLN A 38 -5.11 -1.02 -10.15
C GLN A 38 -4.47 -1.41 -11.48
N LYS A 39 -3.42 -2.25 -11.45
CA LYS A 39 -2.56 -2.59 -12.58
C LYS A 39 -2.07 -4.02 -12.44
N ASP A 40 -1.80 -4.69 -13.55
CA ASP A 40 -1.25 -6.06 -13.57
C ASP A 40 0.26 -6.11 -13.29
N CYS A 41 0.72 -5.36 -12.28
CA CYS A 41 2.13 -5.25 -11.93
C CYS A 41 2.35 -5.15 -10.41
N LEU A 42 3.61 -5.40 -10.02
CA LEU A 42 4.12 -5.22 -8.66
C LEU A 42 5.07 -4.02 -8.62
N LEU A 43 5.47 -3.64 -7.41
CA LEU A 43 6.43 -2.58 -7.16
C LEU A 43 7.70 -2.74 -7.97
N THR A 44 8.16 -1.61 -8.52
CA THR A 44 9.51 -1.49 -9.05
C THR A 44 10.52 -1.32 -7.91
N ASN A 45 11.78 -1.66 -8.17
CA ASN A 45 12.88 -1.39 -7.22
C ASN A 45 12.97 0.09 -6.80
N LYS A 46 12.57 1.02 -7.69
CA LYS A 46 12.53 2.44 -7.38
C LYS A 46 11.45 2.74 -6.34
N GLN A 47 10.22 2.25 -6.56
CA GLN A 47 9.10 2.45 -5.64
C GLN A 47 9.32 1.76 -4.28
N LEU A 48 10.01 0.62 -4.26
CA LEU A 48 10.37 -0.07 -3.01
C LEU A 48 11.29 0.77 -2.12
N ARG A 49 12.16 1.60 -2.72
CA ARG A 49 13.09 2.47 -2.00
C ARG A 49 12.44 3.76 -1.51
N THR A 50 11.32 4.17 -2.11
CA THR A 50 10.59 5.37 -1.67
C THR A 50 9.73 5.06 -0.44
N LYS A 51 9.86 5.88 0.59
CA LYS A 51 9.14 5.73 1.87
C LYS A 51 8.65 7.09 2.37
N GLY A 52 7.55 7.07 3.11
CA GLY A 52 6.99 8.27 3.74
C GLY A 52 6.25 9.22 2.81
N GLU A 53 6.21 8.97 1.51
CA GLU A 53 5.48 9.78 0.53
C GLU A 53 4.01 10.01 0.92
N LEU A 54 3.54 11.26 0.74
CA LEU A 54 2.16 11.66 1.03
C LEU A 54 1.11 10.80 0.30
N SER A 55 1.42 10.32 -0.91
CA SER A 55 0.55 9.44 -1.69
C SER A 55 1.36 8.46 -2.54
N PHE A 56 0.80 7.27 -2.72
CA PHE A 56 1.30 6.19 -3.54
C PHE A 56 0.13 5.60 -4.32
N GLU A 57 0.11 5.80 -5.65
CA GLU A 57 -0.89 5.20 -6.56
C GLU A 57 -2.32 5.34 -6.02
N LYS A 58 -2.76 6.58 -5.80
CA LYS A 58 -4.09 6.97 -5.27
C LYS A 58 -4.38 6.59 -3.81
N ASP A 59 -3.46 5.94 -3.13
CA ASP A 59 -3.52 5.84 -1.68
C ASP A 59 -3.18 7.18 -1.02
N GLN A 60 -3.50 7.29 0.27
CA GLN A 60 -3.17 8.46 1.08
C GLN A 60 -2.47 8.03 2.36
N LEU A 61 -1.42 8.77 2.70
CA LEU A 61 -0.82 8.72 4.02
C LEU A 61 -1.75 9.46 5.01
N LYS A 62 -2.17 8.76 6.06
CA LYS A 62 -3.04 9.32 7.12
C LYS A 62 -2.25 9.71 8.36
N MET A 63 -1.10 9.07 8.60
CA MET A 63 -0.26 9.32 9.77
C MET A 63 1.19 8.92 9.49
N GLY A 64 2.15 9.64 10.07
CA GLY A 64 3.58 9.32 9.98
C GLY A 64 4.21 9.77 8.66
N GLY A 65 5.34 9.16 8.28
CA GLY A 65 6.03 9.48 7.02
C GLY A 65 6.33 10.97 6.87
N GLU A 66 5.96 11.56 5.73
CA GLU A 66 6.11 13.00 5.45
C GLU A 66 5.09 13.89 6.20
N LEU A 67 4.06 13.32 6.83
CA LEU A 67 3.17 14.08 7.73
C LEU A 67 3.79 14.28 9.13
N ASP A 68 4.92 13.62 9.40
CA ASP A 68 5.66 13.72 10.66
C ASP A 68 7.18 13.75 10.36
N THR A 69 8.01 13.65 11.40
CA THR A 69 9.45 13.57 11.27
C THR A 69 9.84 12.17 10.80
N LEU A 70 10.33 12.05 9.55
CA LEU A 70 10.90 10.80 9.05
C LEU A 70 12.07 10.32 9.91
N HIS A 71 11.95 9.12 10.46
CA HIS A 71 13.02 8.46 11.21
C HIS A 71 12.97 6.93 11.09
N ASN A 72 14.08 6.27 11.42
CA ASN A 72 14.21 4.80 11.36
C ASN A 72 14.25 4.15 12.76
N ARG A 73 13.77 4.86 13.78
CA ARG A 73 13.65 4.33 15.14
C ARG A 73 12.50 3.32 15.24
N THR A 74 12.50 2.52 16.31
CA THR A 74 11.52 1.47 16.58
C THR A 74 10.12 1.99 16.90
N ASP A 75 9.98 3.26 17.24
CA ASP A 75 8.72 3.96 17.49
C ASP A 75 8.09 4.52 16.20
N TYR A 76 8.67 4.25 15.03
CA TYR A 76 8.10 4.67 13.75
C TYR A 76 6.70 4.09 13.55
N ARG A 77 5.74 4.97 13.25
CA ARG A 77 4.36 4.61 12.91
C ARG A 77 3.97 5.23 11.59
N GLU A 78 3.28 4.46 10.77
CA GLU A 78 2.77 4.91 9.48
C GLU A 78 1.40 4.29 9.28
N VAL A 79 0.41 5.10 8.91
CA VAL A 79 -0.93 4.63 8.55
C VAL A 79 -1.22 5.11 7.15
N ARG A 80 -1.52 4.18 6.26
CA ARG A 80 -1.91 4.45 4.88
C ARG A 80 -3.29 3.85 4.62
N GLU A 81 -4.01 4.44 3.70
CA GLU A 81 -5.33 3.99 3.29
C GLU A 81 -5.47 4.13 1.78
N PHE A 82 -5.91 3.06 1.12
CA PHE A 82 -6.39 3.05 -0.24
C PHE A 82 -7.90 2.82 -0.24
N CYS A 83 -8.63 3.76 -0.84
CA CYS A 83 -10.09 3.70 -0.94
C CYS A 83 -10.51 3.79 -2.40
N SER A 84 -11.32 2.82 -2.82
CA SER A 84 -12.01 2.79 -4.10
C SER A 84 -13.49 2.48 -3.86
N ASP A 85 -14.33 2.55 -4.90
CA ASP A 85 -15.78 2.31 -4.78
C ASP A 85 -16.16 0.98 -4.11
N HIS A 86 -15.28 -0.03 -4.18
CA HIS A 86 -15.56 -1.40 -3.73
C HIS A 86 -14.49 -1.98 -2.78
N HIS A 87 -13.42 -1.23 -2.52
CA HIS A 87 -12.26 -1.70 -1.74
C HIS A 87 -11.80 -0.64 -0.77
N LEU A 88 -11.56 -1.06 0.46
CA LEU A 88 -10.91 -0.26 1.48
C LEU A 88 -9.77 -1.10 2.06
N VAL A 89 -8.54 -0.61 1.90
CA VAL A 89 -7.29 -1.33 2.22
C VAL A 89 -6.36 -0.43 3.02
#